data_AF-A0A7Y9U907-F1
#
_entry.id   AF-A0A7Y9U907-F1
#
_cell.length_a   1.000
_cell.length_b   1.000
_cell.length_c   1.000
_cell.angle_alpha   90.00
_cell.angle_beta   90.00
_cell.angle_gamma   90.00
#
_symmetry.space_group_name_H-M   'P 1'
#
loop_
_entity.id
_entity.type
_entity.pdbx_description
1 polymer ?
#
loop_
_entity_poly.entity_id
_entity_poly.type
_entity_poly.pdbx_seq_one_letter_code
_entity_poly.pdbx_strand_id
1 'polypeptide(L)'
;MSTIFSFGERLDGYAVPVLNERAVRAAAGIVFFFAFLSFMNAWLVGNFQPTRVFVVAFLIDFTIRIFVNPKFAPSLIVGQWMVRKQQPEYVGAPQKRFAWAIGFVLAVVMLYLVVIKHVIGPINLIVCAACLVLLFFETAFGICIGCKVYNWFNKDQAKLCPGGVCEFEPARGAGGNWVQATVVLAFVGVIGAWISRVSANDPYARAVTPATEPPMVSPAVDAAEVERCKVPDFAKAMGHEEKWKLHNNCK
;
A
#
# COMPACT_ATOMS: atom_id res chain seq x y z
N MET A 1 -21.26 23.64 17.75
CA MET A 1 -21.57 22.34 18.38
C MET A 1 -20.88 21.25 17.57
N SER A 2 -19.95 20.51 18.17
CA SER A 2 -19.25 19.40 17.53
C SER A 2 -20.24 18.23 17.39
N THR A 3 -20.78 18.03 16.20
CA THR A 3 -21.55 16.81 15.90
C THR A 3 -20.58 15.63 15.91
N ILE A 4 -20.83 14.66 16.79
CA ILE A 4 -20.02 13.44 16.93
C ILE A 4 -19.91 12.73 15.56
N PHE A 5 -21.00 12.77 14.77
CA PHE A 5 -21.05 12.33 13.39
C PHE A 5 -20.88 13.52 12.43
N SER A 6 -19.65 13.80 12.05
CA SER A 6 -19.32 14.79 11.00
C SER A 6 -18.11 14.35 10.20
N PHE A 7 -18.14 14.61 8.90
CA PHE A 7 -17.05 14.30 8.00
C PHE A 7 -16.36 15.59 7.53
N GLY A 8 -15.14 15.81 8.01
CA GLY A 8 -14.38 17.03 7.75
C GLY A 8 -14.70 18.17 8.73
N GLU A 9 -13.89 19.21 8.66
CA GLU A 9 -14.05 20.46 9.41
C GLU A 9 -14.81 21.48 8.57
N ARG A 10 -15.81 22.14 9.15
CA ARG A 10 -16.42 23.32 8.53
C ARG A 10 -15.68 24.55 9.02
N LEU A 11 -14.99 25.22 8.11
CA LEU A 11 -14.25 26.45 8.38
C LEU A 11 -14.90 27.59 7.60
N ASP A 12 -14.96 28.77 8.21
CA ASP A 12 -15.46 29.97 7.56
C ASP A 12 -14.57 30.31 6.35
N GLY A 13 -15.20 30.62 5.21
CA GLY A 13 -14.51 30.85 3.94
C GLY A 13 -14.41 29.64 3.01
N TYR A 14 -14.82 28.44 3.45
CA TYR A 14 -14.87 27.24 2.61
C TYR A 14 -16.30 26.77 2.34
N ALA A 15 -16.63 26.56 1.06
CA ALA A 15 -17.97 26.12 0.64
C ALA A 15 -18.29 24.65 0.97
N VAL A 16 -17.26 23.85 1.25
CA VAL A 16 -17.38 22.41 1.57
C VAL A 16 -16.61 22.10 2.84
N PRO A 17 -16.95 21.02 3.58
CA PRO A 17 -16.11 20.55 4.68
C PRO A 17 -14.71 20.23 4.15
N VAL A 18 -13.70 20.57 4.94
CA VAL A 18 -12.30 20.44 4.56
C VAL A 18 -11.54 19.53 5.51
N LEU A 19 -10.41 19.02 5.03
CA LEU A 19 -9.46 18.24 5.81
C LEU A 19 -8.07 18.82 5.61
N ASN A 20 -7.22 18.76 6.64
CA ASN A 20 -5.82 19.11 6.52
C ASN A 20 -5.07 18.01 5.74
N GLU A 21 -4.70 18.29 4.50
CA GLU A 21 -4.03 17.36 3.59
C GLU A 21 -2.71 16.86 4.15
N ARG A 22 -1.95 17.71 4.86
CA ARG A 22 -0.68 17.29 5.48
C ARG A 22 -0.91 16.20 6.53
N ALA A 23 -1.97 16.33 7.32
CA ALA A 23 -2.33 15.31 8.31
C ALA A 23 -2.82 14.02 7.65
N VAL A 24 -3.59 14.15 6.55
CA VAL A 24 -4.05 12.99 5.76
C VAL A 24 -2.87 12.24 5.14
N ARG A 25 -1.90 12.95 4.55
CA ARG A 25 -0.68 12.37 3.98
C ARG A 25 0.20 11.71 5.04
N ALA A 26 0.37 12.36 6.21
CA ALA A 26 1.09 11.77 7.34
C ALA A 26 0.42 10.48 7.83
N ALA A 27 -0.92 10.47 7.96
CA ALA A 27 -1.67 9.27 8.30
C ALA A 27 -1.50 8.15 7.25
N ALA A 28 -1.54 8.49 5.96
CA ALA A 28 -1.30 7.53 4.88
C ALA A 28 0.11 6.93 4.94
N GLY A 29 1.13 7.74 5.26
CA GLY A 29 2.50 7.27 5.45
C GLY A 29 2.67 6.33 6.65
N ILE A 30 2.03 6.63 7.78
CA ILE A 30 2.04 5.75 8.96
C ILE A 30 1.42 4.39 8.64
N VAL A 31 0.24 4.41 8.01
CA VAL A 31 -0.44 3.17 7.60
C VAL A 31 0.39 2.42 6.57
N PHE A 32 0.96 3.11 5.57
CA PHE A 32 1.83 2.52 4.56
C PHE A 32 3.01 1.79 5.20
N PHE A 33 3.67 2.41 6.18
CA PHE A 33 4.81 1.82 6.87
C PHE A 33 4.44 0.47 7.52
N PHE A 34 3.38 0.43 8.33
CA PHE A 34 2.95 -0.81 8.98
C PHE A 34 2.40 -1.84 7.98
N ALA A 35 1.70 -1.40 6.94
CA ALA A 35 1.22 -2.25 5.85
C ALA A 35 2.41 -2.92 5.14
N PHE A 36 3.44 -2.14 4.80
CA PHE A 36 4.62 -2.61 4.11
C PHE A 36 5.41 -3.60 4.97
N LEU A 37 5.62 -3.30 6.25
CA LEU A 37 6.28 -4.23 7.19
C LEU A 37 5.52 -5.54 7.32
N SER A 38 4.20 -5.48 7.48
CA SER A 38 3.36 -6.68 7.60
C SER A 38 3.40 -7.53 6.34
N PHE A 39 3.31 -6.87 5.18
CA PHE A 39 3.38 -7.52 3.87
C PHE A 39 4.75 -8.15 3.62
N MET A 40 5.85 -7.45 3.94
CA MET A 40 7.20 -8.00 3.84
C MET A 40 7.40 -9.19 4.78
N ASN A 41 6.87 -9.13 6.00
CA ASN A 41 6.95 -10.25 6.94
C ASN A 41 6.19 -11.48 6.42
N ALA A 42 5.00 -11.29 5.87
CA ALA A 42 4.24 -12.37 5.24
C ALA A 42 4.97 -12.92 3.99
N TRP A 43 5.54 -12.06 3.15
CA TRP A 43 6.20 -12.48 1.91
C TRP A 43 7.51 -13.25 2.15
N LEU A 44 8.38 -12.71 3.00
CA LEU A 44 9.73 -13.24 3.23
C LEU A 44 9.74 -14.41 4.22
N VAL A 45 8.96 -14.30 5.31
CA VAL A 45 9.00 -15.24 6.44
C VAL A 45 7.83 -16.23 6.39
N GLY A 46 6.80 -15.96 5.58
CA GLY A 46 5.57 -16.77 5.58
C GLY A 46 4.73 -16.56 6.84
N ASN A 47 5.05 -15.57 7.69
CA ASN A 47 4.30 -15.29 8.90
C ASN A 47 3.16 -14.30 8.62
N PHE A 48 1.94 -14.81 8.57
CA PHE A 48 0.74 -14.01 8.30
C PHE A 48 0.15 -13.34 9.54
N GLN A 49 0.65 -13.62 10.76
CA GLN A 49 0.11 -13.04 12.00
C GLN A 49 0.15 -11.50 12.00
N PRO A 50 1.28 -10.83 11.66
CA PRO A 50 1.32 -9.37 11.61
C PRO A 50 0.33 -8.80 10.60
N THR A 51 0.17 -9.46 9.45
CA THR A 51 -0.80 -9.04 8.42
C THR A 51 -2.23 -9.12 8.94
N ARG A 52 -2.61 -10.21 9.64
CA ARG A 52 -3.96 -10.37 10.22
C ARG A 52 -4.27 -9.26 11.23
N VAL A 53 -3.33 -8.97 12.13
CA VAL A 53 -3.47 -7.88 13.12
C VAL A 53 -3.59 -6.54 12.43
N PHE A 54 -2.73 -6.27 11.45
CA PHE A 54 -2.74 -5.03 10.68
C PHE A 54 -4.08 -4.82 9.95
N VAL A 55 -4.61 -5.84 9.26
CA VAL A 55 -5.88 -5.72 8.52
C VAL A 55 -7.03 -5.35 9.45
N VAL A 56 -7.11 -5.96 10.64
CA VAL A 56 -8.14 -5.62 11.63
C VAL A 56 -7.99 -4.18 12.12
N ALA A 57 -6.78 -3.77 12.49
CA ALA A 57 -6.51 -2.39 12.93
C ALA A 57 -6.80 -1.35 11.84
N PHE A 58 -6.41 -1.64 10.60
CA PHE A 58 -6.65 -0.80 9.43
C PHE A 58 -8.13 -0.66 9.13
N LEU A 59 -8.89 -1.75 9.22
CA LEU A 59 -10.34 -1.72 9.04
C LEU A 59 -11.04 -0.88 10.12
N ILE A 60 -10.62 -1.01 11.38
CA ILE A 60 -11.16 -0.19 12.49
C ILE A 60 -10.86 1.29 12.24
N ASP A 61 -9.62 1.64 11.88
CA ASP A 61 -9.23 3.03 11.57
C ASP A 61 -10.12 3.63 10.47
N PHE A 62 -10.30 2.92 9.36
CA PHE A 62 -11.13 3.39 8.25
C PHE A 62 -12.62 3.44 8.58
N THR A 63 -13.10 2.51 9.41
CA THR A 63 -14.49 2.51 9.90
C THR A 63 -14.77 3.78 10.70
N ILE A 64 -13.92 4.10 11.67
CA ILE A 64 -14.04 5.31 12.49
C ILE A 64 -13.96 6.55 11.58
N ARG A 65 -13.01 6.55 10.64
CA ARG A 65 -12.77 7.65 9.72
C ARG A 65 -13.97 7.97 8.82
N ILE A 66 -14.65 6.96 8.29
CA ILE A 66 -15.74 7.13 7.30
C ILE A 66 -17.11 7.30 7.95
N PHE A 67 -17.39 6.53 9.01
CA PHE A 67 -18.73 6.43 9.59
C PHE A 67 -18.91 7.25 10.87
N VAL A 68 -17.85 7.47 11.65
CA VAL A 68 -17.92 8.24 12.91
C VAL A 68 -17.42 9.67 12.67
N ASN A 69 -16.11 9.85 12.63
CA ASN A 69 -15.48 11.14 12.40
C ASN A 69 -13.99 10.95 12.05
N PRO A 70 -13.47 11.60 10.99
CA PRO A 70 -12.03 11.60 10.70
C PRO A 70 -11.17 12.10 11.87
N LYS A 71 -11.70 12.95 12.75
CA LYS A 71 -11.00 13.46 13.94
C LYS A 71 -10.67 12.38 14.97
N PHE A 72 -11.41 11.28 14.99
CA PHE A 72 -11.21 10.19 15.96
C PHE A 72 -10.42 9.02 15.37
N ALA A 73 -10.08 9.04 14.08
CA ALA A 73 -9.30 7.98 13.47
C ALA A 73 -7.87 7.98 14.02
N PRO A 74 -7.38 6.88 14.64
CA PRO A 74 -6.08 6.85 15.32
C PRO A 74 -4.91 7.32 14.44
N SER A 75 -4.86 6.89 13.19
CA SER A 75 -3.79 7.29 12.26
C SER A 75 -3.83 8.78 11.93
N LEU A 76 -5.02 9.38 11.84
CA LEU A 76 -5.18 10.83 11.61
C LEU A 76 -4.81 11.64 12.85
N ILE A 77 -5.15 11.17 14.05
CA ILE A 77 -4.72 11.81 15.31
C ILE A 77 -3.19 11.90 15.36
N VAL A 78 -2.51 10.77 15.12
CA VAL A 78 -1.05 10.73 15.10
C VAL A 78 -0.50 11.61 13.97
N GLY A 79 -1.10 11.55 12.78
CA GLY A 79 -0.74 12.41 11.66
C GLY A 79 -0.82 13.90 12.00
N GLN A 80 -1.92 14.32 12.63
CA GLN A 80 -2.12 15.70 13.09
C GLN A 80 -1.07 16.14 14.10
N TRP A 81 -0.71 15.28 15.06
CA TRP A 81 0.33 15.59 16.04
C TRP A 81 1.69 15.81 15.39
N MET A 82 2.02 15.01 14.37
CA MET A 82 3.29 15.12 13.65
C MET A 82 3.37 16.40 12.82
N VAL A 83 2.28 16.83 12.18
CA VAL A 83 2.27 18.01 11.31
C VAL A 83 1.77 19.30 11.97
N ARG A 84 1.52 19.30 13.29
CA ARG A 84 0.87 20.43 14.01
C ARG A 84 1.57 21.80 13.90
N LYS A 85 2.87 21.82 13.61
CA LYS A 85 3.67 23.05 13.45
C LYS A 85 3.83 23.48 11.98
N GLN A 86 3.22 22.77 11.04
CA GLN A 86 3.25 23.08 9.62
C GLN A 86 2.03 23.92 9.24
N GLN A 87 2.14 24.75 8.20
CA GLN A 87 0.97 25.47 7.70
C GLN A 87 -0.06 24.47 7.14
N PRO A 88 -1.31 24.48 7.62
CA PRO A 88 -2.32 23.54 7.17
C PRO A 88 -2.67 23.81 5.71
N GLU A 89 -2.85 22.74 4.95
CA GLU A 89 -3.34 22.78 3.57
C GLU A 89 -4.71 22.12 3.54
N TYR A 90 -5.74 22.86 3.14
CA TYR A 90 -7.12 22.38 3.22
C TYR A 90 -7.59 21.84 1.88
N VAL A 91 -8.08 20.59 1.90
CA VAL A 91 -8.67 19.93 0.73
C VAL A 91 -10.12 19.58 0.98
N GLY A 92 -10.90 19.46 -0.09
CA GLY A 92 -12.30 19.05 -0.01
C GLY A 92 -12.44 17.67 0.66
N ALA A 93 -13.29 17.58 1.67
CA ALA A 93 -13.57 16.31 2.34
C ALA A 93 -14.36 15.31 1.45
N PRO A 94 -15.36 15.71 0.62
CA PRO A 94 -16.17 14.76 -0.15
C PRO A 94 -15.36 13.82 -1.06
N GLN A 95 -14.38 14.35 -1.80
CA GLN A 95 -13.50 13.56 -2.68
C GLN A 95 -12.62 12.57 -1.89
N LYS A 96 -12.14 12.96 -0.70
CA LYS A 96 -11.36 12.08 0.19
C LYS A 96 -12.22 10.98 0.79
N ARG A 97 -13.49 11.27 1.10
CA ARG A 97 -14.45 10.25 1.55
C ARG A 97 -14.62 9.13 0.53
N PHE A 98 -14.75 9.49 -0.75
CA PHE A 98 -14.83 8.51 -1.84
C PHE A 98 -13.56 7.66 -1.94
N ALA A 99 -12.39 8.30 -1.93
CA ALA A 99 -11.10 7.59 -1.95
C ALA A 99 -10.96 6.62 -0.75
N TRP A 100 -11.37 7.04 0.44
CA TRP A 100 -11.34 6.18 1.62
C TRP A 100 -12.37 5.06 1.57
N ALA A 101 -13.53 5.26 0.93
CA ALA A 101 -14.50 4.19 0.70
C ALA A 101 -13.92 3.07 -0.18
N ILE A 102 -13.15 3.42 -1.21
CA ILE A 102 -12.42 2.42 -2.02
C ILE A 102 -11.43 1.65 -1.13
N GLY A 103 -10.63 2.37 -0.33
CA GLY A 103 -9.70 1.74 0.62
C GLY A 103 -10.40 0.82 1.63
N PHE A 104 -11.58 1.21 2.10
CA PHE A 104 -12.40 0.40 3.02
C PHE A 104 -12.90 -0.90 2.36
N VAL A 105 -13.39 -0.84 1.12
CA VAL A 105 -13.80 -2.05 0.38
C VAL A 105 -12.61 -3.00 0.22
N LEU A 106 -11.44 -2.47 -0.15
CA LEU A 106 -10.23 -3.28 -0.25
C LEU A 106 -9.83 -3.90 1.10
N ALA A 107 -9.98 -3.17 2.20
CA ALA A 107 -9.75 -3.67 3.57
C ALA A 107 -10.70 -4.81 3.95
N VAL A 108 -11.98 -4.70 3.60
CA VAL A 108 -12.99 -5.75 3.84
C VAL A 108 -12.68 -7.01 3.04
N VAL A 109 -12.33 -6.86 1.75
CA VAL A 109 -11.90 -7.98 0.90
C VAL A 109 -10.67 -8.65 1.50
N MET A 110 -9.69 -7.87 1.97
CA MET A 110 -8.49 -8.36 2.64
C MET A 110 -8.80 -9.13 3.93
N LEU A 111 -9.70 -8.62 4.77
CA LEU A 111 -10.15 -9.30 5.97
C LEU A 111 -10.75 -10.67 5.61
N TYR A 112 -11.62 -10.69 4.60
CA TYR A 112 -12.25 -11.93 4.16
C TYR A 112 -11.23 -12.96 3.67
N LEU A 113 -10.31 -12.56 2.79
CA LEU A 113 -9.33 -13.47 2.21
C LEU A 113 -8.30 -13.97 3.24
N VAL A 114 -7.70 -13.06 4.02
CA VAL A 114 -6.56 -13.38 4.90
C VAL A 114 -7.02 -13.88 6.27
N VAL A 115 -8.01 -13.21 6.88
CA VAL A 115 -8.43 -13.49 8.25
C VAL A 115 -9.50 -14.56 8.31
N ILE A 116 -10.49 -14.56 7.41
CA ILE A 116 -11.59 -15.55 7.48
C ILE A 116 -11.23 -16.82 6.69
N LYS A 117 -10.84 -16.67 5.42
CA LYS A 117 -10.59 -17.82 4.54
C LYS A 117 -9.18 -18.38 4.64
N HIS A 118 -8.25 -17.66 5.25
CA HIS A 118 -6.82 -18.02 5.33
C HIS A 118 -6.22 -18.37 3.96
N VAL A 119 -6.72 -17.72 2.90
CA VAL A 119 -6.26 -17.97 1.54
C VAL A 119 -4.98 -17.21 1.30
N ILE A 120 -3.93 -17.96 1.00
CA ILE A 120 -2.61 -17.45 0.69
C ILE A 120 -2.41 -17.67 -0.80
N GLY A 121 -2.64 -16.60 -1.58
CA GLY A 121 -2.66 -16.72 -3.04
C GLY A 121 -2.30 -15.43 -3.78
N PRO A 122 -2.12 -15.50 -5.10
CA PRO A 122 -1.70 -14.38 -5.94
C PRO A 122 -2.66 -13.18 -5.86
N ILE A 123 -3.95 -13.44 -5.73
CA ILE A 123 -4.99 -12.41 -5.61
C ILE A 123 -4.73 -11.54 -4.37
N ASN A 124 -4.40 -12.17 -3.24
CA ASN A 124 -4.09 -11.45 -2.01
C ASN A 124 -2.87 -10.54 -2.21
N LEU A 125 -1.82 -11.06 -2.85
CA LEU A 125 -0.62 -10.28 -3.14
C LEU A 125 -0.89 -9.08 -4.05
N ILE A 126 -1.67 -9.27 -5.12
CA ILE A 126 -2.02 -8.20 -6.06
C ILE A 126 -2.81 -7.10 -5.34
N VAL A 127 -3.81 -7.48 -4.53
CA VAL A 127 -4.64 -6.50 -3.81
C VAL A 127 -3.83 -5.79 -2.72
N CYS A 128 -2.95 -6.49 -1.99
CA CYS A 128 -2.02 -5.86 -1.04
C CYS A 128 -1.08 -4.87 -1.74
N ALA A 129 -0.46 -5.28 -2.84
CA ALA A 129 0.45 -4.44 -3.62
C ALA A 129 -0.27 -3.19 -4.16
N ALA A 130 -1.49 -3.36 -4.68
CA ALA A 130 -2.31 -2.25 -5.13
C ALA A 130 -2.61 -1.25 -3.99
N CYS A 131 -3.01 -1.74 -2.81
CA CYS A 131 -3.20 -0.88 -1.63
C CYS A 131 -1.93 -0.13 -1.23
N LEU A 132 -0.78 -0.82 -1.20
CA LEU A 132 0.51 -0.21 -0.88
C LEU A 132 0.90 0.88 -1.88
N VAL A 133 0.67 0.64 -3.17
CA VAL A 133 0.90 1.63 -4.23
C VAL A 133 -0.01 2.84 -4.01
N LEU A 134 -1.31 2.66 -3.80
CA LEU A 134 -2.23 3.77 -3.56
C LEU A 134 -1.82 4.63 -2.36
N LEU A 135 -1.44 3.99 -1.25
CA LEU A 135 -0.96 4.68 -0.05
C LEU A 135 0.38 5.38 -0.29
N PHE A 136 1.30 4.75 -1.04
CA PHE A 136 2.60 5.31 -1.39
C PHE A 136 2.46 6.60 -2.21
N PHE A 137 1.59 6.61 -3.22
CA PHE A 137 1.35 7.80 -4.04
C PHE A 137 0.76 8.96 -3.24
N GLU A 138 -0.17 8.66 -2.31
CA GLU A 138 -0.75 9.65 -1.40
C GLU A 138 0.33 10.24 -0.49
N THR A 139 1.15 9.40 0.17
CA THR A 139 2.15 9.90 1.13
C THR A 139 3.33 10.58 0.44
N ALA A 140 3.95 9.95 -0.56
CA ALA A 140 5.19 10.42 -1.17
C ALA A 140 4.95 11.61 -2.10
N PHE A 141 3.99 11.49 -3.02
CA PHE A 141 3.76 12.51 -4.04
C PHE A 141 2.62 13.48 -3.71
N GLY A 142 1.78 13.16 -2.71
CA GLY A 142 0.56 13.95 -2.45
C GLY A 142 -0.51 13.74 -3.54
N ILE A 143 -0.42 12.65 -4.29
CA ILE A 143 -1.33 12.35 -5.40
C ILE A 143 -2.35 11.32 -4.95
N CYS A 144 -3.59 11.79 -4.73
CA CYS A 144 -4.73 10.94 -4.42
C CYS A 144 -5.33 10.34 -5.70
N ILE A 145 -4.91 9.13 -6.08
CA ILE A 145 -5.45 8.41 -7.25
C ILE A 145 -6.97 8.23 -7.13
N GLY A 146 -7.48 7.91 -5.95
CA GLY A 146 -8.93 7.79 -5.71
C GLY A 146 -9.69 9.10 -5.94
N CYS A 147 -9.10 10.24 -5.58
CA CYS A 147 -9.68 11.56 -5.83
C CYS A 147 -9.65 11.92 -7.33
N LYS A 148 -8.61 11.48 -8.05
CA LYS A 148 -8.54 11.65 -9.51
C LYS A 148 -9.62 10.85 -10.22
N VAL A 149 -9.86 9.61 -9.79
CA VAL A 149 -10.98 8.78 -10.27
C VAL A 149 -12.31 9.43 -9.97
N TYR A 150 -12.49 9.97 -8.75
CA TYR A 150 -13.70 10.72 -8.38
C TYR A 150 -13.98 11.88 -9.33
N ASN A 151 -12.97 12.71 -9.61
CA ASN A 151 -13.12 13.87 -10.49
C ASN A 151 -13.44 13.50 -11.95
N TRP A 152 -13.04 12.30 -12.39
CA TRP A 152 -13.35 11.82 -13.74
C TRP A 152 -14.81 11.35 -13.88
N PHE A 153 -15.37 10.74 -12.84
CA PHE A 153 -16.73 10.21 -12.86
C PHE A 153 -17.80 11.22 -12.40
N ASN A 154 -17.46 12.15 -11.51
CA ASN A 154 -18.43 13.06 -10.92
C ASN A 154 -18.49 14.39 -11.68
N LYS A 155 -19.71 14.82 -12.04
CA LYS A 155 -19.94 16.09 -12.76
C LYS A 155 -19.66 17.33 -11.89
N ASP A 156 -19.87 17.20 -10.58
CA ASP A 156 -19.42 18.18 -9.60
C ASP A 156 -17.91 18.05 -9.44
N GLN A 157 -17.17 18.90 -10.15
CA GLN A 157 -15.71 18.89 -10.09
C GLN A 157 -15.21 18.99 -8.65
N ALA A 158 -14.14 18.26 -8.37
CA ALA A 158 -13.38 18.32 -7.13
C ALA A 158 -13.08 19.78 -6.76
N LYS A 159 -13.61 20.26 -5.63
CA LYS A 159 -13.29 21.59 -5.09
C LYS A 159 -12.15 21.43 -4.08
N LEU A 160 -11.15 22.33 -4.14
CA LEU A 160 -9.96 22.31 -3.27
C LEU A 160 -9.18 20.99 -3.43
N CYS A 161 -8.52 20.85 -4.57
CA CYS A 161 -7.77 19.65 -4.91
C CYS A 161 -6.43 19.59 -4.17
N PRO A 162 -5.92 18.39 -3.82
CA PRO A 162 -4.61 18.24 -3.18
C PRO A 162 -3.50 18.96 -3.95
N GLY A 163 -2.68 19.76 -3.26
CA GLY A 163 -1.61 20.54 -3.87
C GLY A 163 -2.09 21.72 -4.72
N GLY A 164 -3.37 22.12 -4.62
CA GLY A 164 -3.93 23.21 -5.41
C GLY A 164 -4.01 22.92 -6.91
N VAL A 165 -3.88 21.66 -7.34
CA VAL A 165 -3.78 21.27 -8.76
C VAL A 165 -4.98 21.65 -9.62
N CYS A 166 -6.12 21.99 -9.01
CA CYS A 166 -7.29 22.46 -9.75
C CYS A 166 -7.27 23.97 -10.03
N GLU A 167 -6.46 24.74 -9.31
CA GLU A 167 -6.31 26.19 -9.48
C GLU A 167 -4.92 26.58 -10.04
N PHE A 168 -3.94 25.68 -9.92
CA PHE A 168 -2.55 25.95 -10.27
C PHE A 168 -2.24 25.51 -11.70
N GLU A 169 -1.88 26.46 -12.56
CA GLU A 169 -1.29 26.19 -13.87
C GLU A 169 0.25 26.27 -13.79
N PRO A 170 0.97 25.17 -14.10
CA PRO A 170 2.43 25.18 -14.09
C PRO A 170 2.97 26.06 -15.22
N ALA A 171 4.04 26.81 -14.94
CA ALA A 171 4.73 27.60 -15.96
C ALA A 171 5.23 26.70 -17.12
N ARG A 172 5.28 27.22 -18.35
CA ARG A 172 5.81 26.50 -19.52
C ARG A 172 7.23 25.98 -19.23
N GLY A 173 7.41 24.67 -19.22
CA GLY A 173 8.69 24.00 -18.90
C GLY A 173 8.82 23.50 -17.46
N ALA A 174 7.84 23.75 -16.58
CA ALA A 174 7.79 23.13 -15.26
C ALA A 174 7.47 21.63 -15.40
N GLY A 175 8.35 20.79 -14.87
CA GLY A 175 8.33 19.32 -15.07
C GLY A 175 9.63 18.76 -15.67
N GLY A 176 10.50 19.65 -16.14
CA GLY A 176 11.84 19.31 -16.59
C GLY A 176 12.01 19.32 -18.11
N ASN A 177 13.26 19.21 -18.56
CA ASN A 177 13.63 19.17 -19.98
C ASN A 177 14.15 17.77 -20.35
N TRP A 178 14.27 17.47 -21.64
CA TRP A 178 14.89 16.27 -22.18
C TRP A 178 16.27 15.98 -21.60
N VAL A 179 17.06 17.01 -21.28
CA VAL A 179 18.36 16.86 -20.60
C VAL A 179 18.22 16.29 -19.18
N GLN A 180 17.16 16.63 -18.45
CA GLN A 180 16.92 16.03 -17.13
C GLN A 180 16.47 14.57 -17.28
N ALA A 181 15.71 14.25 -18.34
CA ALA A 181 15.36 12.86 -18.65
C ALA A 181 16.62 12.03 -18.97
N THR A 182 17.60 12.57 -19.72
CA THR A 182 18.86 11.86 -19.97
C THR A 182 19.69 11.66 -18.71
N VAL A 183 19.70 12.62 -17.78
CA VAL A 183 20.35 12.45 -16.47
C VAL A 183 19.73 11.29 -15.69
N VAL A 184 18.40 11.20 -15.66
CA VAL A 184 17.69 10.08 -15.00
C VAL A 184 18.02 8.75 -15.67
N LEU A 185 18.01 8.69 -17.00
CA LEU A 185 18.36 7.47 -17.74
C LEU A 185 19.82 7.06 -17.51
N ALA A 186 20.75 8.02 -17.48
CA ALA A 186 22.15 7.76 -17.18
C ALA A 186 22.34 7.21 -15.77
N PHE A 187 21.65 7.79 -14.78
CA PHE A 187 21.66 7.30 -13.40
C PHE A 187 21.17 5.85 -13.29
N VAL A 188 20.04 5.53 -13.95
CA VAL A 188 19.52 4.16 -14.03
C VAL A 188 20.51 3.22 -14.71
N GLY A 189 21.14 3.66 -15.80
CA GLY A 189 22.18 2.88 -16.49
C GLY A 189 23.40 2.60 -15.63
N VAL A 190 23.88 3.59 -14.88
CA VAL A 190 24.99 3.45 -13.92
C VAL A 190 24.64 2.48 -12.80
N ILE A 191 23.43 2.59 -12.23
CA ILE A 191 22.95 1.64 -11.21
C ILE A 191 22.86 0.23 -11.79
N GLY A 192 22.32 0.07 -13.00
CA GLY A 192 22.22 -1.24 -13.65
C GLY A 192 23.59 -1.89 -13.86
N ALA A 193 24.56 -1.12 -14.38
CA ALA A 193 25.94 -1.58 -14.54
C ALA A 193 26.64 -1.87 -13.20
N TRP A 194 26.31 -1.11 -12.16
CA TRP A 194 26.82 -1.36 -10.81
C TRP A 194 26.26 -2.67 -10.23
N ILE A 195 24.94 -2.88 -10.31
CA ILE A 195 24.28 -4.12 -9.87
C ILE A 195 24.88 -5.32 -10.59
N SER A 196 25.07 -5.26 -11.92
CA SER A 196 25.65 -6.38 -12.67
C SER A 196 27.07 -6.71 -12.21
N ARG A 197 27.88 -5.71 -11.87
CA ARG A 197 29.24 -5.91 -11.33
C ARG A 197 29.23 -6.45 -9.91
N VAL A 198 28.36 -5.95 -9.04
CA VAL A 198 28.25 -6.42 -7.65
C VAL A 198 27.75 -7.86 -7.63
N SER A 199 26.67 -8.18 -8.33
CA SER A 199 26.14 -9.55 -8.41
C SER A 199 27.15 -10.53 -9.02
N ALA A 200 27.91 -10.12 -10.05
CA ALA A 200 28.97 -10.97 -10.62
C ALA A 200 30.11 -11.26 -9.62
N ASN A 201 30.35 -10.37 -8.66
CA ASN A 201 31.40 -10.46 -7.65
C ASN A 201 30.90 -10.84 -6.26
N ASP A 202 29.62 -11.18 -6.11
CA ASP A 202 29.01 -11.46 -4.82
C ASP A 202 29.54 -12.80 -4.26
N PRO A 203 30.36 -12.78 -3.19
CA PRO A 203 30.89 -14.00 -2.59
C PRO A 203 29.80 -14.86 -1.95
N TYR A 204 28.66 -14.28 -1.56
CA TYR A 204 27.52 -15.02 -1.00
C TYR A 204 26.76 -15.77 -2.10
N ALA A 205 26.55 -15.15 -3.26
CA ALA A 205 25.92 -15.81 -4.41
C ALA A 205 26.72 -17.02 -4.93
N ARG A 206 28.07 -16.96 -4.86
CA ARG A 206 28.94 -18.09 -5.23
C ARG A 206 28.89 -19.23 -4.20
N ALA A 207 28.66 -18.92 -2.92
CA ALA A 207 28.58 -19.89 -1.84
C ALA A 207 27.24 -20.64 -1.76
N VAL A 208 26.18 -20.15 -2.42
CA VAL A 208 24.81 -20.72 -2.38
C VAL A 208 24.51 -21.62 -3.59
N THR A 209 25.52 -22.04 -4.36
CA THR A 209 25.33 -23.17 -5.29
C THR A 209 25.05 -24.44 -4.48
N PRO A 210 23.85 -25.05 -4.56
CA PRO A 210 23.55 -26.21 -3.75
C PRO A 210 24.42 -27.37 -4.21
N ALA A 211 25.20 -27.94 -3.29
CA ALA A 211 25.63 -29.32 -3.43
C ALA A 211 24.34 -30.17 -3.46
N THR A 212 24.16 -30.96 -4.52
CA THR A 212 23.08 -31.93 -4.65
C THR A 212 23.13 -32.90 -3.45
N GLU A 213 22.29 -32.69 -2.44
CA GLU A 213 22.09 -33.68 -1.39
C GLU A 213 21.17 -34.80 -1.89
N PRO A 214 21.49 -36.08 -1.62
CA PRO A 214 20.67 -37.21 -2.02
C PRO A 214 19.33 -37.23 -1.27
N PRO A 215 18.26 -37.77 -1.88
CA PRO A 215 16.92 -37.67 -1.33
C PRO A 215 16.79 -38.50 -0.04
N MET A 216 16.44 -37.83 1.05
CA MET A 216 16.00 -38.48 2.28
C MET A 216 14.53 -38.90 2.13
N VAL A 217 14.28 -40.19 2.29
CA VAL A 217 12.95 -40.79 2.38
C VAL A 217 12.33 -40.43 3.72
N SER A 218 11.13 -39.86 3.74
CA SER A 218 10.31 -39.68 4.95
C SER A 218 8.87 -40.16 4.72
N PRO A 219 8.16 -40.58 5.79
CA PRO A 219 7.13 -41.61 5.71
C PRO A 219 5.74 -41.07 5.30
N ALA A 220 4.90 -42.01 4.87
CA ALA A 220 3.50 -41.92 4.45
C ALA A 220 2.78 -40.61 4.79
N VAL A 221 2.59 -39.77 3.77
CA VAL A 221 1.79 -38.54 3.79
C VAL A 221 0.33 -38.90 3.52
N ASP A 222 -0.58 -38.35 4.35
CA ASP A 222 -2.03 -38.48 4.21
C ASP A 222 -2.48 -37.95 2.83
N ALA A 223 -3.33 -38.67 2.09
CA ALA A 223 -3.65 -38.36 0.70
C ALA A 223 -4.28 -36.95 0.53
N ALA A 224 -4.96 -36.46 1.57
CA ALA A 224 -5.53 -35.11 1.63
C ALA A 224 -4.49 -34.00 1.88
N GLU A 225 -3.33 -34.35 2.44
CA GLU A 225 -2.19 -33.44 2.58
C GLU A 225 -1.40 -33.37 1.27
N VAL A 226 -1.27 -34.49 0.56
CA VAL A 226 -0.64 -34.55 -0.78
C VAL A 226 -1.38 -33.71 -1.82
N GLU A 227 -2.72 -33.76 -1.84
CA GLU A 227 -3.49 -32.89 -2.75
C GLU A 227 -3.37 -31.42 -2.40
N ARG A 228 -3.39 -31.07 -1.11
CA ARG A 228 -3.28 -29.69 -0.63
C ARG A 228 -1.90 -29.09 -0.89
N CYS A 229 -0.85 -29.90 -0.81
CA CYS A 229 0.53 -29.51 -1.00
C CYS A 229 1.01 -29.62 -2.46
N LYS A 230 0.09 -29.89 -3.39
CA LYS A 230 0.38 -29.85 -4.81
C LYS A 230 0.63 -28.42 -5.27
N VAL A 231 1.90 -28.11 -5.52
CA VAL A 231 2.34 -26.80 -6.03
C VAL A 231 1.66 -26.53 -7.38
N PRO A 232 0.90 -25.42 -7.53
CA PRO A 232 0.25 -25.04 -8.77
C PRO A 232 1.27 -24.68 -9.86
N ASP A 233 0.88 -24.84 -11.12
CA ASP A 233 1.78 -24.62 -12.26
C ASP A 233 2.28 -23.17 -12.37
N PHE A 234 1.50 -22.18 -11.90
CA PHE A 234 1.96 -20.79 -11.86
C PHE A 234 3.14 -20.58 -10.88
N ALA A 235 3.17 -21.30 -9.76
CA ALA A 235 4.23 -21.18 -8.77
C ALA A 235 5.52 -21.85 -9.26
N LYS A 236 5.39 -22.96 -10.01
CA LYS A 236 6.50 -23.61 -10.71
C LYS A 236 7.06 -22.73 -11.83
N ALA A 237 6.19 -22.13 -12.65
CA ALA A 237 6.60 -21.25 -13.73
C ALA A 237 7.38 -20.01 -13.25
N MET A 238 7.13 -19.54 -12.03
CA MET A 238 7.86 -18.43 -11.41
C MET A 238 9.11 -18.88 -10.63
N GLY A 239 9.43 -20.19 -10.57
CA GLY A 239 10.55 -20.70 -9.77
C GLY A 239 10.38 -20.49 -8.26
N HIS A 240 9.14 -20.32 -7.78
CA HIS A 240 8.81 -19.97 -6.39
C HIS A 240 8.19 -21.16 -5.62
N GLU A 241 8.57 -22.38 -5.99
CA GLU A 241 7.99 -23.61 -5.45
C GLU A 241 8.17 -23.73 -3.94
N GLU A 242 9.39 -23.49 -3.44
CA GLU A 242 9.70 -23.52 -2.01
C GLU A 242 8.96 -22.43 -1.23
N LYS A 243 8.85 -21.22 -1.79
CA LYS A 243 8.07 -20.14 -1.18
C LYS A 243 6.59 -20.48 -1.11
N TRP A 244 6.04 -21.10 -2.15
CA TRP A 244 4.65 -21.54 -2.15
C TRP A 244 4.41 -22.62 -1.09
N LYS A 245 5.33 -23.60 -0.96
CA LYS A 245 5.27 -24.63 0.09
C LYS A 245 5.35 -24.03 1.49
N LEU A 246 6.30 -23.12 1.73
CA LEU A 246 6.44 -22.35 2.96
C LEU A 246 5.13 -21.63 3.32
N HIS A 247 4.52 -20.99 2.34
CA HIS A 247 3.29 -20.22 2.51
C HIS A 247 2.05 -21.10 2.75
N ASN A 248 2.06 -22.37 2.32
CA ASN A 248 0.94 -23.30 2.53
C ASN A 248 1.18 -24.31 3.66
N ASN A 249 2.22 -24.11 4.48
CA ASN A 249 2.64 -25.02 5.55
C ASN A 249 2.88 -26.47 5.06
N CYS A 250 3.34 -26.61 3.82
CA CYS A 250 3.68 -27.88 3.22
C CYS A 250 5.19 -28.11 3.37
N LYS A 251 5.57 -29.19 4.05
CA LYS A 251 6.98 -29.60 4.17
C LYS A 251 7.41 -30.43 2.98
#